data_AF-A0A2M7GVM1-F1
#
_entry.id   AF-A0A2M7GVM1-F1
#
_cell.length_a   1.000
_cell.length_b   1.000
_cell.length_c   1.000
_cell.angle_alpha   90.00
_cell.angle_beta   90.00
_cell.angle_gamma   90.00
#
_symmetry.space_group_name_H-M   'P 1'
#
loop_
_entity.id
_entity.type
_entity.pdbx_description
1 polymer ?
#
loop_
_entity_poly.entity_id
_entity_poly.type
_entity_poly.pdbx_seq_one_letter_code
_entity_poly.pdbx_strand_id
1 'polypeptide(L)'
;MERRRKMRVSNSTGLLFAGAHGRLEDRANNFTAIRIGFAALVLAGHAIMLPMGLPINGAFPEFVDGVVQFALDGFFILSGYMIAASLMRSHDMIHYVLARIFRIFPGLIAAMLILWLVVGPLFTGQSLAQYWSDADSWLFPVRIIFQLDPQASLPGVFASHPLTDMNGPLWTIRYELLAYLAAGLLAVTGLFRSRWGILAVFAGAALLSDIETLLPYEGMGSGTLFAAARFGGAFMTGAVMYAWRDRIPLAPGWAALLILTAV
;
A
#
# COMPACT_ATOMS: atom_id res chain seq x y z
N MET A 1 32.54 30.96 44.10
CA MET A 1 32.63 30.04 42.94
C MET A 1 31.40 29.15 42.96
N GLU A 2 30.36 29.49 42.21
CA GLU A 2 29.16 28.64 42.14
C GLU A 2 28.67 28.59 40.68
N ARG A 3 29.04 27.50 39.99
CA ARG A 3 28.67 27.26 38.60
C ARG A 3 27.20 26.88 38.56
N ARG A 4 26.33 27.83 38.20
CA ARG A 4 24.94 27.54 37.81
C ARG A 4 24.94 26.64 36.57
N ARG A 5 24.70 25.35 36.79
CA ARG A 5 24.47 24.34 35.76
C ARG A 5 23.13 24.68 35.09
N LYS A 6 23.16 25.34 33.92
CA LYS A 6 21.96 25.51 33.08
C LYS A 6 21.44 24.12 32.73
N MET A 7 20.32 23.72 33.34
CA MET A 7 19.53 22.58 32.86
C MET A 7 19.04 22.93 31.45
N ARG A 8 19.63 22.28 30.44
CA ARG A 8 19.15 22.34 29.07
C ARG A 8 17.89 21.49 29.02
N VAL A 9 16.74 22.14 29.14
CA VAL A 9 15.44 21.50 28.87
C VAL A 9 15.51 21.01 27.41
N SER A 10 15.59 19.70 27.23
CA SER A 10 15.51 19.08 25.91
C SER A 10 14.10 19.31 25.39
N ASN A 11 13.94 20.28 24.48
CA ASN A 11 12.67 20.50 23.79
C ASN A 11 12.39 19.27 22.91
N SER A 12 11.55 18.36 23.40
CA SER A 12 11.06 17.18 22.67
C SER A 12 10.35 17.56 21.36
N THR A 13 9.74 18.76 21.32
CA THR A 13 9.19 19.37 20.10
C THR A 13 10.25 19.66 19.04
N GLY A 14 11.48 20.01 19.43
CA GLY A 14 12.59 20.23 18.50
C GLY A 14 13.03 18.96 17.78
N LEU A 15 12.86 17.78 18.39
CA LEU A 15 13.19 16.49 17.79
C LEU A 15 12.13 16.04 16.76
N LEU A 16 10.86 16.35 17.01
CA LEU A 16 9.73 16.03 16.11
C LEU A 16 9.71 16.89 14.84
N PHE A 17 10.34 18.07 14.88
CA PHE A 17 10.41 19.03 13.77
C PHE A 17 11.83 19.26 13.21
N ALA A 18 12.85 18.60 13.78
CA ALA A 18 14.18 18.55 13.17
C ALA A 18 14.11 17.80 11.84
N GLY A 19 14.74 18.36 10.80
CA GLY A 19 14.79 17.70 9.49
C GLY A 19 15.39 16.31 9.63
N ALA A 20 14.63 15.28 9.28
CA ALA A 20 15.11 13.91 9.32
C ALA A 20 16.15 13.68 8.21
N HIS A 21 17.27 13.05 8.58
CA HIS A 21 18.11 12.33 7.64
C HIS A 21 17.33 11.09 7.17
N GLY A 22 17.08 10.96 5.87
CA GLY A 22 16.12 9.99 5.33
C GLY A 22 15.55 10.34 3.97
N ARG A 23 16.19 11.24 3.22
CA ARG A 23 15.84 11.46 1.81
C ARG A 23 16.24 10.22 1.02
N LEU A 24 15.56 9.95 -0.11
CA LEU A 24 15.93 8.84 -1.00
C LEU A 24 17.38 8.91 -1.50
N GLU A 25 17.95 10.11 -1.52
CA GLU A 25 19.32 10.40 -1.95
C GLU A 25 20.35 10.02 -0.87
N ASP A 26 19.92 9.81 0.38
CA ASP A 26 20.77 9.37 1.48
C ASP A 26 21.02 7.86 1.36
N ARG A 27 22.28 7.43 1.39
CA ARG A 27 22.64 6.00 1.40
C ARG A 27 22.14 5.26 2.66
N ALA A 28 21.87 6.00 3.73
CA ALA A 28 21.36 5.50 5.01
C ALA A 28 19.83 5.71 5.16
N ASN A 29 19.07 5.63 4.07
CA ASN A 29 17.61 5.72 4.15
C ASN A 29 17.00 4.41 4.69
N ASN A 30 15.93 4.54 5.48
CA ASN A 30 15.28 3.42 6.16
C ASN A 30 14.02 2.92 5.44
N PHE A 31 13.85 3.22 4.14
CA PHE A 31 12.62 2.87 3.41
C PHE A 31 12.33 1.37 3.40
N THR A 32 13.37 0.54 3.23
CA THR A 32 13.23 -0.92 3.31
C THR A 32 12.82 -1.37 4.70
N ALA A 33 13.44 -0.82 5.75
CA ALA A 33 13.11 -1.15 7.13
C ALA A 33 11.66 -0.76 7.49
N ILE A 34 11.20 0.42 7.05
CA ILE A 34 9.82 0.88 7.26
C ILE A 34 8.84 -0.05 6.55
N ARG A 35 9.13 -0.46 5.31
CA ARG A 35 8.29 -1.43 4.58
C ARG A 35 8.21 -2.79 5.26
N ILE A 36 9.33 -3.29 5.80
CA ILE A 36 9.33 -4.52 6.60
C ILE A 36 8.47 -4.35 7.85
N GLY A 37 8.55 -3.18 8.50
CA GLY A 37 7.68 -2.83 9.63
C GLY A 37 6.20 -2.87 9.25
N PHE A 38 5.80 -2.21 8.16
CA PHE A 38 4.42 -2.27 7.66
C PHE A 38 4.00 -3.70 7.29
N ALA A 39 4.85 -4.47 6.61
CA ALA A 39 4.57 -5.86 6.28
C ALA A 39 4.34 -6.72 7.54
N ALA A 40 5.15 -6.50 8.59
CA ALA A 40 5.01 -7.18 9.86
C ALA A 40 3.71 -6.82 10.58
N LEU A 41 3.30 -5.54 10.55
CA LEU A 41 2.01 -5.10 11.11
C LEU A 41 0.83 -5.74 10.37
N VAL A 42 0.85 -5.75 9.04
CA VAL A 42 -0.18 -6.39 8.21
C VAL A 42 -0.24 -7.89 8.51
N LEU A 43 0.91 -8.58 8.55
CA LEU A 43 0.99 -10.00 8.85
C LEU A 43 0.43 -10.32 10.25
N ALA A 44 0.86 -9.57 11.27
CA ALA A 44 0.41 -9.77 12.64
C ALA A 44 -1.09 -9.52 12.78
N GLY A 45 -1.61 -8.46 12.15
CA GLY A 45 -3.04 -8.14 12.18
C GLY A 45 -3.89 -9.25 11.57
N HIS A 46 -3.53 -9.74 10.39
CA HIS A 46 -4.23 -10.87 9.76
C HIS A 46 -4.11 -12.16 10.59
N ALA A 47 -2.94 -12.45 11.17
CA ALA A 47 -2.76 -13.62 12.03
C ALA A 47 -3.65 -13.58 13.29
N ILE A 48 -3.94 -12.39 13.80
CA ILE A 48 -4.84 -12.18 14.95
C ILE A 48 -6.31 -12.22 14.52
N MET A 49 -6.66 -11.56 13.42
CA MET A 49 -8.04 -11.35 13.00
C MET A 49 -8.66 -12.55 12.29
N LEU A 50 -7.90 -13.29 11.47
CA LEU A 50 -8.44 -14.41 10.69
C LEU A 50 -9.10 -15.50 11.58
N PRO A 51 -8.51 -15.92 12.71
CA PRO A 51 -9.14 -16.90 13.60
C PRO A 51 -10.39 -16.39 14.34
N MET A 52 -10.64 -15.08 14.38
CA MET A 52 -11.78 -14.50 15.11
C MET A 52 -13.12 -14.70 14.37
N GLY A 53 -13.08 -15.02 13.07
CA GLY A 53 -14.28 -15.18 12.25
C GLY A 53 -14.98 -13.85 11.93
N LEU A 54 -16.12 -13.93 11.24
CA LEU A 54 -16.95 -12.77 10.90
C LEU A 54 -18.26 -12.78 11.70
N PRO A 55 -18.83 -11.61 12.08
CA PRO A 55 -18.28 -10.27 11.89
C PRO A 55 -17.19 -9.94 12.93
N ILE A 56 -16.13 -9.26 12.48
CA ILE A 56 -15.05 -8.81 13.36
C ILE A 56 -15.49 -7.50 14.03
N ASN A 57 -16.07 -7.61 15.22
CA ASN A 57 -16.63 -6.48 15.95
C ASN A 57 -15.98 -6.33 17.33
N GLY A 58 -15.82 -5.09 17.79
CA GLY A 58 -15.32 -4.76 19.12
C GLY A 58 -14.02 -3.98 19.10
N ALA A 59 -13.74 -3.29 20.21
CA ALA A 59 -12.67 -2.30 20.27
C ALA A 59 -11.28 -2.84 19.94
N PHE A 60 -10.95 -4.08 20.34
CA PHE A 60 -9.64 -4.66 20.07
C PHE A 60 -9.48 -5.08 18.59
N PRO A 61 -10.38 -5.88 18.00
CA PRO A 61 -10.26 -6.20 16.57
C PRO A 61 -10.34 -4.98 15.64
N GLU A 62 -11.18 -3.99 15.96
CA GLU A 62 -11.25 -2.71 15.22
C GLU A 62 -9.94 -1.92 15.32
N PHE A 63 -9.30 -1.91 16.50
CA PHE A 63 -7.97 -1.34 16.66
C PHE A 63 -6.92 -2.06 15.81
N VAL A 64 -6.94 -3.41 15.80
CA VAL A 64 -6.02 -4.21 14.99
C VAL A 64 -6.23 -3.95 13.50
N ASP A 65 -7.47 -3.89 13.04
CA ASP A 65 -7.78 -3.51 11.66
C ASP A 65 -7.25 -2.11 11.35
N GLY A 66 -7.51 -1.12 12.21
CA GLY A 66 -6.97 0.24 12.06
C GLY A 66 -5.45 0.28 11.90
N VAL A 67 -4.71 -0.56 12.63
CA VAL A 67 -3.25 -0.70 12.48
C VAL A 67 -2.86 -1.31 11.13
N VAL A 68 -3.61 -2.32 10.65
CA VAL A 68 -3.41 -2.89 9.31
C VAL A 68 -3.69 -1.84 8.24
N GLN A 69 -4.82 -1.14 8.34
CA GLN A 69 -5.23 -0.06 7.42
C GLN A 69 -4.16 1.04 7.35
N PHE A 70 -3.64 1.49 8.50
CA PHE A 70 -2.54 2.45 8.57
C PHE A 70 -1.28 1.96 7.85
N ALA A 71 -0.91 0.69 8.02
CA ALA A 71 0.25 0.11 7.35
C ALA A 71 0.07 0.08 5.82
N LEU A 72 -1.15 -0.20 5.33
CA LEU A 72 -1.50 -0.16 3.91
C LEU A 72 -1.34 1.26 3.35
N ASP A 73 -1.91 2.27 4.01
CA ASP A 73 -1.77 3.66 3.58
C ASP A 73 -0.29 4.09 3.57
N GLY A 74 0.48 3.64 4.57
CA GLY A 74 1.93 3.81 4.63
C GLY A 74 2.66 3.24 3.41
N PHE A 75 2.30 2.04 2.94
CA PHE A 75 2.87 1.48 1.70
C PHE A 75 2.58 2.37 0.49
N PHE A 76 1.34 2.86 0.34
CA PHE A 76 0.96 3.72 -0.78
C PHE A 76 1.67 5.08 -0.74
N ILE A 77 1.77 5.72 0.43
CA ILE A 77 2.54 6.96 0.63
C ILE A 77 4.00 6.74 0.23
N LEU A 78 4.65 5.69 0.73
CA LEU A 78 6.05 5.40 0.38
C LEU A 78 6.23 5.12 -1.11
N SER A 79 5.28 4.41 -1.72
CA SER A 79 5.27 4.16 -3.16
C SER A 79 5.13 5.46 -3.95
N GLY A 80 4.20 6.34 -3.60
CA GLY A 80 4.03 7.65 -4.23
C GLY A 80 5.28 8.52 -4.16
N TYR A 81 5.92 8.58 -2.99
CA TYR A 81 7.19 9.28 -2.80
C TYR A 81 8.29 8.76 -3.75
N MET A 82 8.44 7.44 -3.84
CA MET A 82 9.44 6.80 -4.70
C MET A 82 9.13 6.91 -6.20
N ILE A 83 7.85 6.87 -6.57
CA ILE A 83 7.42 7.00 -7.97
C ILE A 83 7.64 8.42 -8.47
N ALA A 84 7.20 9.43 -7.70
CA ALA A 84 7.50 10.83 -8.02
C ALA A 84 9.01 11.05 -8.15
N ALA A 85 9.80 10.45 -7.25
CA ALA A 85 11.24 10.48 -7.31
C ALA A 85 11.84 9.90 -8.60
N SER A 86 11.33 8.77 -9.04
CA SER A 86 11.77 8.13 -10.27
C SER A 86 11.40 8.95 -11.51
N LEU A 87 10.16 9.45 -11.58
CA LEU A 87 9.60 10.10 -12.78
C LEU A 87 10.07 11.54 -12.96
N MET A 88 10.33 12.27 -11.88
CA MET A 88 10.87 13.63 -11.94
C MET A 88 12.37 13.65 -12.25
N ARG A 89 13.12 12.59 -11.95
CA ARG A 89 14.56 12.51 -12.21
C ARG A 89 14.92 11.93 -13.57
N SER A 90 14.08 11.06 -14.13
CA SER A 90 14.36 10.37 -15.39
C SER A 90 13.18 10.42 -16.37
N HIS A 91 13.51 10.56 -17.65
CA HIS A 91 12.56 10.48 -18.76
C HIS A 91 12.50 9.08 -19.40
N ASP A 92 13.33 8.14 -18.96
CA ASP A 92 13.34 6.78 -19.48
C ASP A 92 12.13 5.98 -18.98
N MET A 93 11.11 5.88 -19.84
CA MET A 93 9.87 5.20 -19.50
C MET A 93 9.94 3.69 -19.61
N ILE A 94 10.88 3.17 -20.42
CA ILE A 94 11.09 1.73 -20.53
C ILE A 94 11.71 1.23 -19.22
N HIS A 95 12.77 1.89 -18.75
CA HIS A 95 13.37 1.58 -17.46
C HIS A 95 12.37 1.75 -16.31
N TYR A 96 11.52 2.78 -16.36
CA TYR A 96 10.45 2.95 -15.38
C TYR A 96 9.56 1.72 -15.30
N VAL A 97 8.99 1.27 -16.43
CA VAL A 97 8.07 0.12 -16.49
C VAL A 97 8.76 -1.16 -16.03
N LEU A 98 9.95 -1.45 -16.56
CA LEU A 98 10.70 -2.66 -16.21
C LEU A 98 11.01 -2.73 -14.71
N ALA A 99 11.43 -1.62 -14.10
CA ALA A 99 11.70 -1.57 -12.67
C ALA A 99 10.47 -1.88 -11.80
N ARG A 100 9.24 -1.63 -12.29
CA ARG A 100 8.01 -1.93 -11.55
C ARG A 100 7.56 -3.37 -11.79
N ILE A 101 7.74 -3.88 -13.01
CA ILE A 101 7.52 -5.29 -13.32
C ILE A 101 8.40 -6.16 -12.42
N PHE A 102 9.71 -5.91 -12.39
CA PHE A 102 10.65 -6.67 -11.54
C PHE A 102 10.47 -6.43 -10.04
N ARG A 103 9.73 -5.40 -9.64
CA ARG A 103 9.39 -5.17 -8.24
C ARG A 103 8.19 -6.02 -7.79
N ILE A 104 7.14 -6.13 -8.61
CA ILE A 104 5.87 -6.74 -8.21
C ILE A 104 5.82 -8.22 -8.61
N PHE A 105 6.08 -8.51 -9.88
CA PHE A 105 5.78 -9.83 -10.45
C PHE A 105 6.61 -10.97 -9.87
N PRO A 106 7.92 -10.84 -9.56
CA PRO A 106 8.67 -11.95 -8.99
C PRO A 106 8.08 -12.44 -7.66
N GLY A 107 7.71 -11.51 -6.76
CA GLY A 107 7.08 -11.84 -5.48
C GLY A 107 5.68 -12.41 -5.66
N LEU A 108 4.87 -11.79 -6.53
CA LEU A 108 3.50 -12.23 -6.84
C LEU A 108 3.49 -13.65 -7.42
N ILE A 109 4.33 -13.92 -8.42
CA ILE A 109 4.45 -15.23 -9.07
C ILE A 109 4.90 -16.29 -8.06
N ALA A 110 5.91 -15.99 -7.24
CA ALA A 110 6.37 -16.94 -6.23
C ALA A 110 5.29 -17.27 -5.20
N ALA A 111 4.59 -16.26 -4.67
CA ALA A 111 3.49 -16.45 -3.72
C ALA A 111 2.35 -17.25 -4.36
N MET A 112 1.94 -16.90 -5.58
CA MET A 112 0.92 -17.62 -6.33
C MET A 112 1.29 -19.08 -6.58
N LEU A 113 2.53 -19.37 -7.00
CA LEU A 113 3.00 -20.75 -7.23
C LEU A 113 3.00 -21.56 -5.94
N ILE A 114 3.44 -20.98 -4.82
CA ILE A 114 3.40 -21.64 -3.51
C ILE A 114 1.95 -21.95 -3.12
N LEU A 115 1.04 -20.99 -3.27
CA LEU A 115 -0.38 -21.20 -2.95
C LEU A 115 -1.02 -22.27 -3.83
N TRP A 116 -0.73 -22.24 -5.13
CA TRP A 116 -1.37 -23.12 -6.10
C TRP A 116 -0.80 -24.54 -6.13
N LEU A 117 0.52 -24.68 -6.05
CA LEU A 117 1.21 -25.97 -6.20
C LEU A 117 1.49 -26.67 -4.87
N VAL A 118 1.51 -25.93 -3.75
CA VAL A 118 1.88 -26.47 -2.43
C VAL A 118 0.72 -26.36 -1.46
N VAL A 119 0.25 -25.14 -1.15
CA VAL A 119 -0.78 -24.94 -0.12
C VAL A 119 -2.12 -25.53 -0.55
N GLY A 120 -2.58 -25.27 -1.77
CA GLY A 120 -3.84 -25.78 -2.28
C GLY A 120 -3.96 -27.31 -2.19
N PRO A 121 -3.02 -28.08 -2.77
CA PRO A 121 -3.03 -29.55 -2.69
C PRO A 121 -2.92 -30.11 -1.26
N LEU A 122 -2.25 -29.41 -0.34
CA LEU A 122 -2.09 -29.86 1.05
C LEU A 122 -3.32 -29.61 1.93
N PHE A 123 -4.09 -28.56 1.62
CA PHE A 123 -5.18 -28.09 2.47
C PHE A 123 -6.56 -28.20 1.82
N THR A 124 -6.66 -28.71 0.58
CA THR A 124 -7.94 -28.97 -0.07
C THR A 124 -8.67 -30.14 0.61
N GLY A 125 -9.98 -29.99 0.80
CA GLY A 125 -10.87 -31.08 1.23
C GLY A 125 -11.21 -32.07 0.12
N GLN A 126 -10.74 -31.84 -1.11
CA GLN A 126 -10.97 -32.72 -2.27
C GLN A 126 -9.82 -33.73 -2.44
N SER A 127 -10.05 -34.78 -3.23
CA SER A 127 -8.95 -35.62 -3.69
C SER A 127 -8.04 -34.84 -4.65
N LEU A 128 -6.74 -35.17 -4.70
CA LEU A 128 -5.80 -34.51 -5.62
C LEU A 128 -6.23 -34.62 -7.09
N ALA A 129 -6.84 -35.74 -7.48
CA ALA A 129 -7.37 -35.93 -8.83
C ALA A 129 -8.49 -34.94 -9.16
N GLN A 130 -9.39 -34.68 -8.20
CA GLN A 130 -10.45 -33.68 -8.35
C GLN A 130 -9.87 -32.26 -8.41
N TYR A 131 -8.95 -31.92 -7.50
CA TYR A 131 -8.30 -30.61 -7.48
C TYR A 131 -7.61 -30.25 -8.81
N TRP A 132 -6.90 -31.20 -9.43
CA TRP A 132 -6.22 -30.97 -10.72
C TRP A 132 -7.13 -31.08 -11.94
N SER A 133 -8.30 -31.72 -11.80
CA SER A 133 -9.31 -31.75 -12.87
C SER A 133 -10.25 -30.54 -12.84
N ASP A 134 -10.25 -29.78 -11.74
CA ASP A 134 -11.08 -28.60 -11.57
C ASP A 134 -10.51 -27.41 -12.37
N ALA A 135 -11.37 -26.79 -13.19
CA ALA A 135 -11.01 -25.63 -13.99
C ALA A 135 -10.62 -24.42 -13.12
N ASP A 136 -11.22 -24.25 -11.94
CA ASP A 136 -10.92 -23.13 -11.05
C ASP A 136 -9.50 -23.21 -10.50
N SER A 137 -8.95 -24.41 -10.32
CA SER A 137 -7.54 -24.60 -9.94
C SER A 137 -6.60 -24.03 -11.02
N TRP A 138 -6.88 -24.30 -12.30
CA TRP A 138 -6.05 -23.81 -13.41
C TRP A 138 -6.30 -22.33 -13.77
N LEU A 139 -7.47 -21.80 -13.43
CA LEU A 139 -7.77 -20.37 -13.57
C LEU A 139 -7.16 -19.52 -12.45
N PHE A 140 -6.86 -20.10 -11.30
CA PHE A 140 -6.30 -19.38 -10.16
C PHE A 140 -5.03 -18.58 -10.51
N PRO A 141 -3.99 -19.16 -11.17
CA PRO A 141 -2.82 -18.38 -11.59
C PRO A 141 -3.14 -17.16 -12.47
N VAL A 142 -4.09 -17.33 -13.39
CA VAL A 142 -4.52 -16.27 -14.31
C VAL A 142 -5.25 -15.16 -13.52
N ARG A 143 -6.15 -15.54 -12.62
CA ARG A 143 -6.89 -14.59 -11.76
C ARG A 143 -5.96 -13.73 -10.92
N ILE A 144 -4.92 -14.34 -10.34
CA ILE A 144 -3.94 -13.65 -9.49
C ILE A 144 -2.97 -12.79 -10.33
N ILE A 145 -2.30 -13.34 -11.34
CA ILE A 145 -1.28 -12.62 -12.13
C ILE A 145 -1.86 -11.39 -12.82
N PHE A 146 -3.06 -11.53 -13.40
CA PHE A 146 -3.74 -10.44 -14.09
C PHE A 146 -4.62 -9.60 -13.15
N GLN A 147 -4.62 -9.92 -11.84
CA GLN A 147 -5.41 -9.24 -10.81
C GLN A 147 -6.92 -9.16 -11.16
N LEU A 148 -7.43 -10.13 -11.92
CA LEU A 148 -8.86 -10.24 -12.28
C LEU A 148 -9.71 -10.55 -11.05
N ASP A 149 -9.19 -11.43 -10.21
CA ASP A 149 -9.74 -11.76 -8.91
C ASP A 149 -8.57 -12.02 -7.93
N PRO A 150 -8.04 -10.95 -7.29
CA PRO A 150 -6.88 -11.06 -6.42
C PRO A 150 -7.19 -11.75 -5.08
N GLN A 151 -8.47 -11.98 -4.79
CA GLN A 151 -8.95 -12.68 -3.61
C GLN A 151 -9.42 -14.11 -3.94
N ALA A 152 -9.09 -14.61 -5.14
CA ALA A 152 -9.51 -15.91 -5.59
C ALA A 152 -9.22 -17.01 -4.56
N SER A 153 -10.20 -17.89 -4.37
CA SER A 153 -10.07 -19.13 -3.62
C SER A 153 -9.59 -20.27 -4.52
N LEU A 154 -9.02 -21.32 -3.92
CA LEU A 154 -8.75 -22.59 -4.60
C LEU A 154 -9.83 -23.63 -4.25
N PRO A 155 -10.13 -24.56 -5.17
CA PRO A 155 -11.25 -25.49 -5.00
C PRO A 155 -11.06 -26.39 -3.77
N GLY A 156 -12.05 -26.33 -2.87
CA GLY A 156 -12.09 -27.12 -1.64
C GLY A 156 -11.10 -26.69 -0.55
N VAL A 157 -10.31 -25.63 -0.76
CA VAL A 157 -9.36 -25.12 0.23
C VAL A 157 -10.09 -24.19 1.18
N PHE A 158 -9.93 -24.39 2.49
CA PHE A 158 -10.58 -23.61 3.56
C PHE A 158 -12.11 -23.51 3.45
N ALA A 159 -12.79 -24.46 2.80
CA ALA A 159 -14.23 -24.39 2.53
C ALA A 159 -15.13 -24.32 3.79
N SER A 160 -14.60 -24.69 4.97
CA SER A 160 -15.28 -24.58 6.25
C SER A 160 -15.09 -23.22 6.95
N HIS A 161 -14.22 -22.36 6.42
CA HIS A 161 -13.92 -21.05 6.97
C HIS A 161 -14.70 -19.95 6.22
N PRO A 162 -15.26 -18.93 6.90
CA PRO A 162 -16.00 -17.84 6.25
C PRO A 162 -15.16 -16.99 5.28
N LEU A 163 -13.84 -16.96 5.50
CA LEU A 163 -12.87 -16.29 4.65
C LEU A 163 -12.09 -17.35 3.88
N THR A 164 -12.41 -17.52 2.60
CA THR A 164 -11.86 -18.59 1.73
C THR A 164 -10.72 -18.11 0.83
N ASP A 165 -10.43 -16.82 0.83
CA ASP A 165 -9.38 -16.22 0.01
C ASP A 165 -8.02 -16.87 0.30
N MET A 166 -7.28 -17.26 -0.74
CA MET A 166 -5.96 -17.89 -0.54
C MET A 166 -4.93 -16.91 0.04
N ASN A 167 -5.08 -15.62 -0.26
CA ASN A 167 -4.22 -14.56 0.23
C ASN A 167 -4.94 -13.21 0.17
N GLY A 168 -5.72 -12.93 1.22
CA GLY A 168 -6.48 -11.68 1.36
C GLY A 168 -5.68 -10.43 0.99
N PRO A 169 -4.48 -10.18 1.56
CA PRO A 169 -3.68 -8.99 1.28
C PRO A 169 -3.37 -8.67 -0.21
N LEU A 170 -3.42 -9.63 -1.13
CA LEU A 170 -3.12 -9.41 -2.56
C LEU A 170 -4.08 -8.42 -3.24
N TRP A 171 -5.27 -8.19 -2.66
CA TRP A 171 -6.26 -7.27 -3.21
C TRP A 171 -5.72 -5.84 -3.40
N THR A 172 -4.71 -5.43 -2.63
CA THR A 172 -4.14 -4.08 -2.71
C THR A 172 -3.18 -3.89 -3.90
N ILE A 173 -2.56 -4.97 -4.41
CA ILE A 173 -1.60 -4.92 -5.53
C ILE A 173 -2.22 -4.32 -6.79
N ARG A 174 -3.51 -4.58 -7.04
CA ARG A 174 -4.22 -4.01 -8.20
C ARG A 174 -4.18 -2.47 -8.18
N TYR A 175 -4.35 -1.86 -7.01
CA TYR A 175 -4.32 -0.40 -6.88
C TYR A 175 -2.89 0.15 -6.96
N GLU A 176 -1.88 -0.60 -6.49
CA GLU A 176 -0.48 -0.23 -6.68
C GLU A 176 -0.11 -0.20 -8.17
N LEU A 177 -0.54 -1.21 -8.95
CA LEU A 177 -0.36 -1.27 -10.39
C LEU A 177 -1.09 -0.12 -11.11
N LEU A 178 -2.35 0.15 -10.74
CA LEU A 178 -3.12 1.26 -11.30
C LEU A 178 -2.46 2.61 -10.99
N ALA A 179 -1.98 2.83 -9.77
CA ALA A 179 -1.27 4.06 -9.41
C ALA A 179 0.03 4.23 -10.20
N TYR A 180 0.79 3.15 -10.42
CA TYR A 180 1.99 3.19 -11.24
C TYR A 180 1.68 3.49 -12.71
N LEU A 181 0.66 2.85 -13.26
CA LEU A 181 0.21 3.12 -14.63
C LEU A 181 -0.25 4.58 -14.78
N ALA A 182 -1.12 5.06 -13.90
CA ALA A 182 -1.63 6.42 -13.91
C ALA A 182 -0.49 7.44 -13.80
N ALA A 183 0.43 7.28 -12.83
CA ALA A 183 1.58 8.17 -12.68
C ALA A 183 2.49 8.15 -13.91
N GLY A 184 2.71 6.98 -14.52
CA GLY A 184 3.47 6.84 -15.76
C GLY A 184 2.83 7.59 -16.94
N LEU A 185 1.52 7.42 -17.15
CA LEU A 185 0.77 8.13 -18.19
C LEU A 185 0.78 9.65 -17.97
N LEU A 186 0.56 10.09 -16.74
CA LEU A 186 0.62 11.51 -16.35
C LEU A 186 2.05 12.07 -16.45
N ALA A 187 3.09 11.24 -16.34
CA ALA A 187 4.46 11.69 -16.57
C ALA A 187 4.73 11.95 -18.05
N VAL A 188 4.16 11.14 -18.95
CA VAL A 188 4.28 11.33 -20.42
C VAL A 188 3.70 12.67 -20.85
N THR A 189 2.59 13.11 -20.24
CA THR A 189 2.00 14.45 -20.48
C THR A 189 2.75 15.58 -19.78
N GLY A 190 3.76 15.27 -18.96
CA GLY A 190 4.54 16.22 -18.17
C GLY A 190 3.89 16.62 -16.84
N LEU A 191 2.63 16.24 -16.59
CA LEU A 191 1.90 16.62 -15.37
C LEU A 191 2.55 16.02 -14.12
N PHE A 192 3.01 14.77 -14.19
CA PHE A 192 3.72 14.10 -13.09
C PHE A 192 5.23 14.42 -13.04
N ARG A 193 5.69 15.42 -13.81
CA ARG A 193 7.10 15.88 -13.84
C ARG A 193 7.29 17.26 -13.23
N SER A 194 6.21 18.02 -13.05
CA SER A 194 6.22 19.32 -12.39
C SER A 194 5.69 19.21 -10.97
N ARG A 195 6.30 19.94 -10.03
CA ARG A 195 5.82 20.03 -8.64
C ARG A 195 4.39 20.56 -8.52
N TRP A 196 4.00 21.42 -9.47
CA TRP A 196 2.65 21.99 -9.55
C TRP A 196 1.67 21.03 -10.21
N GLY A 197 2.11 20.25 -11.20
CA GLY A 197 1.28 19.22 -11.80
C GLY A 197 0.97 18.09 -10.82
N ILE A 198 1.95 17.65 -10.03
CA ILE A 198 1.74 16.70 -8.93
C ILE A 198 0.77 17.27 -7.89
N LEU A 199 0.89 18.56 -7.55
CA LEU A 199 -0.04 19.22 -6.62
C LEU A 199 -1.48 19.28 -7.17
N ALA A 200 -1.64 19.55 -8.47
CA ALA A 200 -2.95 19.56 -9.12
C ALA A 200 -3.60 18.17 -9.12
N VAL A 201 -2.83 17.12 -9.42
CA VAL A 201 -3.30 15.73 -9.35
C VAL A 201 -3.65 15.34 -7.91
N PHE A 202 -2.85 15.78 -6.93
CA PHE A 202 -3.14 15.57 -5.52
C PHE A 202 -4.45 16.24 -5.10
N ALA A 203 -4.67 17.49 -5.50
CA ALA A 203 -5.91 18.20 -5.20
C ALA A 203 -7.13 17.48 -5.80
N GLY A 204 -7.02 16.95 -7.03
CA GLY A 204 -8.07 16.15 -7.65
C GLY A 204 -8.32 14.83 -6.92
N ALA A 205 -7.26 14.14 -6.49
CA ALA A 205 -7.37 12.89 -5.72
C ALA A 205 -8.00 13.14 -4.34
N ALA A 206 -7.59 14.21 -3.64
CA ALA A 206 -8.16 14.60 -2.36
C ALA A 206 -9.65 14.95 -2.48
N LEU A 207 -10.02 15.74 -3.50
CA LEU A 207 -11.41 16.04 -3.78
C LEU A 207 -12.24 14.78 -4.06
N LEU A 208 -11.70 13.82 -4.80
CA LEU A 208 -12.37 12.55 -5.05
C LEU A 208 -12.59 11.76 -3.74
N SER A 209 -11.59 11.72 -2.85
CA SER A 209 -11.72 11.09 -1.53
C SER A 209 -12.78 11.79 -0.67
N ASP A 210 -12.80 13.12 -0.66
CA ASP A 210 -13.79 13.90 0.08
C ASP A 210 -15.20 13.64 -0.45
N ILE A 211 -15.38 13.63 -1.78
CA ILE A 211 -16.67 13.34 -2.42
C ILE A 211 -17.14 11.95 -2.04
N GLU A 212 -16.29 10.93 -2.13
CA GLU A 212 -16.69 9.56 -1.82
C GLU A 212 -16.98 9.35 -0.32
N THR A 213 -16.35 10.14 0.56
CA THR A 213 -16.62 10.11 2.00
C THR A 213 -17.94 10.78 2.35
N LEU A 214 -18.26 11.90 1.68
CA LEU A 214 -19.47 12.69 1.96
C LEU A 214 -20.70 12.19 1.19
N LEU A 215 -20.50 11.64 -0.01
CA LEU A 215 -21.51 11.20 -0.96
C LEU A 215 -21.08 9.84 -1.55
N PRO A 216 -21.11 8.76 -0.74
CA PRO A 216 -20.61 7.46 -1.16
C PRO A 216 -21.38 6.92 -2.35
N TYR A 217 -20.65 6.53 -3.40
CA TYR A 217 -21.25 5.88 -4.55
C TYR A 217 -21.64 4.42 -4.22
N GLU A 218 -22.92 4.08 -4.35
CA GLU A 218 -23.44 2.74 -4.02
C GLU A 218 -23.62 1.82 -5.23
N GLY A 219 -23.26 2.27 -6.44
CA GLY A 219 -23.47 1.49 -7.65
C GLY A 219 -22.42 0.40 -7.89
N MET A 220 -22.48 -0.22 -9.08
CA MET A 220 -21.50 -1.23 -9.49
C MET A 220 -20.09 -0.66 -9.44
N GLY A 221 -19.21 -1.33 -8.69
CA GLY A 221 -17.81 -0.92 -8.52
C GLY A 221 -17.54 0.06 -7.37
N SER A 222 -18.52 0.31 -6.49
CA SER A 222 -18.38 1.15 -5.28
C SER A 222 -17.12 0.85 -4.47
N GLY A 223 -16.88 -0.39 -4.08
CA GLY A 223 -15.68 -0.78 -3.33
C GLY A 223 -14.37 -0.52 -4.09
N THR A 224 -14.40 -0.61 -5.42
CA THR A 224 -13.23 -0.28 -6.26
C THR A 224 -12.97 1.21 -6.28
N LEU A 225 -14.02 2.03 -6.42
CA LEU A 225 -13.92 3.48 -6.41
C LEU A 225 -13.42 3.99 -5.06
N PHE A 226 -14.02 3.52 -3.97
CA PHE A 226 -13.60 3.85 -2.60
C PHE A 226 -12.11 3.55 -2.37
N ALA A 227 -11.67 2.33 -2.70
CA ALA A 227 -10.28 1.95 -2.53
C ALA A 227 -9.34 2.76 -3.44
N ALA A 228 -9.75 3.06 -4.68
CA ALA A 228 -8.97 3.89 -5.59
C ALA A 228 -8.84 5.33 -5.09
N ALA A 229 -9.91 5.91 -4.54
CA ALA A 229 -9.90 7.25 -3.96
C ALA A 229 -8.95 7.31 -2.74
N ARG A 230 -9.14 6.40 -1.78
CA ARG A 230 -8.28 6.30 -0.59
C ARG A 230 -6.80 6.08 -0.94
N PHE A 231 -6.49 5.01 -1.66
CA PHE A 231 -5.11 4.66 -1.96
C PHE A 231 -4.47 5.63 -2.96
N GLY A 232 -5.27 6.21 -3.86
CA GLY A 232 -4.85 7.30 -4.73
C GLY A 232 -4.46 8.55 -3.94
N GLY A 233 -5.27 8.96 -2.96
CA GLY A 233 -4.98 10.06 -2.05
C GLY A 233 -3.71 9.81 -1.22
N ALA A 234 -3.59 8.63 -0.61
CA ALA A 234 -2.40 8.22 0.12
C ALA A 234 -1.14 8.23 -0.76
N PHE A 235 -1.22 7.67 -1.97
CA PHE A 235 -0.12 7.71 -2.95
C PHE A 235 0.27 9.14 -3.32
N MET A 236 -0.71 9.99 -3.62
CA MET A 236 -0.45 11.37 -4.01
C MET A 236 0.12 12.22 -2.86
N THR A 237 -0.23 11.91 -1.62
CA THR A 237 0.39 12.50 -0.42
C THR A 237 1.91 12.30 -0.43
N GLY A 238 2.35 11.06 -0.65
CA GLY A 238 3.77 10.75 -0.79
C GLY A 238 4.44 11.44 -1.98
N ALA A 239 3.73 11.51 -3.12
CA ALA A 239 4.23 12.19 -4.32
C ALA A 239 4.46 13.70 -4.08
N VAL A 240 3.53 14.38 -3.41
CA VAL A 240 3.67 15.80 -3.02
C VAL A 240 4.83 15.99 -2.05
N MET A 241 4.96 15.11 -1.04
CA MET A 241 6.09 15.15 -0.10
C MET A 241 7.44 15.12 -0.83
N TYR A 242 7.58 14.31 -1.88
CA TYR A 242 8.80 14.29 -2.70
C TYR A 242 8.95 15.54 -3.57
N ALA A 243 7.88 15.95 -4.26
CA ALA A 243 7.89 17.08 -5.19
C ALA A 243 8.22 18.41 -4.50
N TRP A 244 7.85 18.54 -3.22
CA TRP A 244 8.06 19.72 -2.39
C TRP A 244 9.08 19.50 -1.26
N ARG A 245 9.94 18.48 -1.38
CA ARG A 245 10.96 18.12 -0.37
C ARG A 245 11.96 19.23 -0.01
N ASP A 246 12.10 20.25 -0.87
CA ASP A 246 12.97 21.41 -0.59
C ASP A 246 12.30 22.46 0.30
N ARG A 247 10.97 22.38 0.45
CA ARG A 247 10.14 23.30 1.24
C ARG A 247 9.52 22.64 2.46
N ILE A 248 9.24 21.34 2.38
CA ILE A 248 8.72 20.54 3.48
C ILE A 248 9.92 19.92 4.20
N PRO A 249 10.30 20.39 5.40
CA PRO A 249 11.23 19.63 6.22
C PRO A 249 10.54 18.30 6.55
N LEU A 250 11.11 17.19 6.07
CA LEU A 250 10.67 15.83 6.43
C LEU A 250 10.93 15.65 7.92
N ALA A 251 10.01 16.13 8.73
CA ALA A 251 10.06 15.96 10.17
C ALA A 251 8.90 15.04 10.57
N PRO A 252 9.10 14.14 11.54
CA PRO A 252 8.08 13.19 11.98
C PRO A 252 6.69 13.81 12.21
N GLY A 253 6.63 15.06 12.71
CA GLY A 253 5.38 15.78 12.94
C GLY A 253 4.59 16.16 11.67
N TRP A 254 5.27 16.49 10.56
CA TRP A 254 4.60 16.82 9.29
C TRP A 254 4.05 15.57 8.58
N ALA A 255 4.75 14.44 8.72
CA ALA A 255 4.26 13.16 8.21
C ALA A 255 2.97 12.72 8.94
N ALA A 256 2.90 12.90 10.26
CA ALA A 256 1.69 12.61 11.04
C ALA A 256 0.50 13.50 10.64
N LEU A 257 0.73 14.80 10.41
CA LEU A 257 -0.30 15.75 9.96
C LEU A 257 -0.84 15.43 8.56
N LEU A 258 0.03 15.04 7.63
CA LEU A 258 -0.39 14.67 6.27
C LEU A 258 -1.15 13.34 6.24
N ILE A 259 -0.82 12.40 7.14
CA ILE A 259 -1.59 11.17 7.32
C ILE A 259 -2.98 11.48 7.87
N LEU A 260 -3.10 12.43 8.82
CA LEU A 260 -4.40 12.84 9.37
C LEU A 260 -5.31 13.56 8.36
N THR A 261 -4.75 14.14 7.30
CA THR A 261 -5.53 14.75 6.19
C THR A 261 -5.81 13.77 5.04
N ALA A 262 -5.25 12.57 5.08
CA ALA A 262 -5.46 11.52 4.07
C ALA A 262 -6.48 10.44 4.53
N VAL A 263 -7.11 10.66 5.70
CA VAL A 263 -8.21 9.89 6.29
C VAL A 263 -9.46 10.74 6.22
#